data_AF-V4J6Q9-F1
#
_entry.id   AF-V4J6Q9-F1
#
_cell.length_a   1.000
_cell.length_b   1.000
_cell.length_c   1.000
_cell.angle_alpha   90.00
_cell.angle_beta   90.00
_cell.angle_gamma   90.00
#
_symmetry.space_group_name_H-M   'P 1'
#
loop_
_entity.id
_entity.type
_entity.pdbx_description
1 polymer ?
#
loop_
_entity_poly.entity_id
_entity_poly.type
_entity_poly.pdbx_seq_one_letter_code
_entity_poly.pdbx_strand_id
1 'polypeptide(L)'
;MYILNHPSIFVVVGLLVGVVAGFFVRKRVVESHVENIKDQAKKLIENAIVEAEQLKKEALLQSKEAAYQVKQAAEEELRADRRELKEERAQLDKKRELLKKDWETCDRKRVELDQAETRVVRREREVTLKDKEVDNLLNRYREELSRISGLSQEQAKKQLMDMLESQAKMDAAKRLAKIENEMKVEADRKAKKIIALSISRYAGDYVADKTVTTVALPSDEMKGRIIGREGRNIRAIEAATGIDIIIDDTPEAVILSGFNPVRREVARLALTQLINDGRIHPGRIEEVVERVTKDLENEMREAGEQATFDVGAHGIHVELINILGRLKYRTSYGQNVLQHSLEVAFLCGIMAAELGLDVKVAKRAGLLHDIGKAVDHEVEGSHAIIGRDLAKKYGEQEEIAYAIGAHHEEIEPRSPLDVLVQSADALSGARPGARKEMLQSYVKRLEDLEGIANSFNEVEKSYAIQAGRELRIIADSGRIGDSEAVLLSQDIAKAIEQQLTYPGQIKVTVIRETRAVEYAK
;
A
#
# COMPACT_ATOMS: atom_id res chain seq x y z
N MET A 1 53.68 -92.97 -70.08
CA MET A 1 53.61 -92.72 -68.61
C MET A 1 54.48 -91.50 -68.24
N TYR A 2 54.20 -90.32 -68.81
CA TYR A 2 54.97 -89.07 -68.56
C TYR A 2 54.09 -87.80 -68.44
N ILE A 3 52.75 -87.93 -68.43
CA ILE A 3 51.83 -86.78 -68.31
C ILE A 3 51.43 -86.54 -66.83
N LEU A 4 51.58 -87.53 -65.95
CA LEU A 4 51.19 -87.43 -64.54
C LEU A 4 52.17 -86.69 -63.62
N ASN A 5 53.40 -86.40 -64.08
CA ASN A 5 54.44 -85.73 -63.26
C ASN A 5 54.66 -84.26 -63.64
N HIS A 6 53.76 -83.64 -64.42
CA HIS A 6 53.92 -82.24 -64.77
C HIS A 6 53.55 -81.34 -63.57
N PRO A 7 54.44 -80.44 -63.10
CA PRO A 7 54.24 -79.66 -61.88
C PRO A 7 52.98 -78.78 -61.88
N SER A 8 52.42 -78.49 -63.05
CA SER A 8 51.15 -77.76 -63.22
C SER A 8 49.94 -78.50 -62.63
N ILE A 9 49.92 -79.84 -62.62
CA ILE A 9 48.79 -80.61 -62.08
C ILE A 9 48.70 -80.43 -60.56
N PHE A 10 49.84 -80.41 -59.85
CA PHE A 10 49.88 -80.18 -58.40
C PHE A 10 49.42 -78.77 -58.03
N VAL A 11 49.73 -77.76 -58.85
CA VAL A 11 49.27 -76.38 -58.64
C VAL A 11 47.74 -76.28 -58.81
N VAL A 12 47.18 -76.92 -59.84
CA VAL A 12 45.73 -76.91 -60.07
C VAL A 12 44.97 -77.64 -58.96
N VAL A 13 45.47 -78.80 -58.51
CA VAL A 13 44.88 -79.55 -57.39
C VAL A 13 44.99 -78.76 -56.09
N GLY A 14 46.13 -78.13 -55.81
CA GLY A 14 46.30 -77.28 -54.63
C GLY A 14 45.36 -76.06 -54.62
N LEU A 15 45.14 -75.45 -55.78
CA LEU A 15 44.22 -74.32 -55.93
C LEU A 15 42.76 -74.75 -55.76
N LEU A 16 42.37 -75.91 -56.30
CA LEU A 16 41.05 -76.51 -56.09
C LEU A 16 40.80 -76.83 -54.61
N VAL A 17 41.76 -77.48 -53.94
CA VAL A 17 41.65 -77.78 -52.51
C VAL A 17 41.61 -76.50 -51.68
N GLY A 18 42.40 -75.48 -52.03
CA GLY A 18 42.40 -74.17 -51.38
C GLY A 18 41.06 -73.44 -51.51
N VAL A 19 40.43 -73.46 -52.69
CA VAL A 19 39.10 -72.86 -52.93
C VAL A 19 38.02 -73.62 -52.14
N VAL A 20 38.05 -74.95 -52.13
CA VAL A 20 37.09 -75.76 -51.37
C VAL A 20 37.26 -75.53 -49.87
N ALA A 21 38.49 -75.58 -49.34
CA ALA A 21 38.78 -75.30 -47.94
C ALA A 21 38.39 -73.86 -47.56
N GLY A 22 38.72 -72.88 -48.40
CA GLY A 22 38.34 -71.47 -48.20
C GLY A 22 36.82 -71.26 -48.20
N PHE A 23 36.07 -71.96 -49.06
CA PHE A 23 34.61 -71.93 -49.06
C PHE A 23 34.03 -72.48 -47.76
N PHE A 24 34.53 -73.63 -47.26
CA PHE A 24 34.07 -74.21 -46.00
C PHE A 24 34.42 -73.33 -44.79
N VAL A 25 35.62 -72.77 -44.74
CA VAL A 25 36.02 -71.83 -43.68
C VAL A 25 35.15 -70.57 -43.71
N ARG A 26 34.97 -69.96 -44.89
CA ARG A 26 34.09 -68.79 -45.06
C ARG A 26 32.66 -69.11 -44.63
N LYS A 27 32.11 -70.26 -45.05
CA LYS A 27 30.75 -70.69 -44.69
C LYS A 27 30.61 -70.80 -43.17
N ARG A 28 31.56 -71.45 -42.49
CA ARG A 28 31.54 -71.61 -41.03
C ARG A 28 31.67 -70.29 -40.28
N VAL A 29 32.53 -69.37 -40.75
CA VAL A 29 32.71 -68.04 -40.15
C VAL A 29 31.43 -67.20 -40.33
N VAL A 30 30.84 -67.21 -41.52
CA VAL A 30 29.61 -66.45 -41.81
C VAL A 30 28.43 -67.01 -41.02
N GLU A 31 28.24 -68.33 -40.97
CA GLU A 31 27.16 -68.95 -40.19
C GLU A 31 27.32 -68.65 -38.69
N SER A 32 28.54 -68.71 -38.16
CA SER A 32 28.83 -68.34 -36.76
C SER A 32 28.58 -66.85 -36.47
N HIS A 33 28.91 -65.94 -37.38
CA HIS A 33 28.59 -64.52 -37.23
C HIS A 33 27.08 -64.27 -37.27
N VAL A 34 26.35 -64.94 -38.16
CA VAL A 34 24.89 -64.84 -38.24
C VAL A 34 24.22 -65.36 -36.97
N GLU A 35 24.72 -66.45 -36.41
CA GLU A 35 24.23 -67.01 -35.14
C GLU A 35 24.50 -66.05 -33.97
N ASN A 36 25.72 -65.49 -33.89
CA ASN A 36 26.07 -64.51 -32.86
C ASN A 36 25.22 -63.23 -32.97
N ILE A 37 24.98 -62.70 -34.17
CA ILE A 37 24.10 -61.54 -34.39
C ILE A 37 22.66 -61.85 -33.94
N LYS A 38 22.16 -63.06 -34.24
CA LYS A 38 20.82 -63.48 -33.78
C LYS A 38 20.74 -63.58 -32.26
N ASP A 39 21.76 -64.11 -31.60
CA ASP A 39 21.79 -64.20 -30.15
C ASP A 39 21.93 -62.82 -29.49
N GLN A 40 22.72 -61.92 -30.05
CA GLN A 40 22.80 -60.53 -29.62
C GLN A 40 21.46 -59.80 -29.79
N ALA A 41 20.79 -59.99 -30.93
CA ALA A 41 19.47 -59.40 -31.17
C ALA A 41 18.42 -59.93 -30.18
N LYS A 42 18.43 -61.24 -29.87
CA LYS A 42 17.56 -61.81 -28.83
C LYS A 42 17.84 -61.21 -27.46
N LYS A 43 19.11 -61.15 -27.05
CA LYS A 43 19.49 -60.53 -25.77
C LYS A 43 19.10 -59.07 -25.69
N LEU A 44 19.23 -58.32 -26.78
CA LEU A 44 18.81 -56.92 -26.83
C LEU A 44 17.30 -56.78 -26.62
N ILE A 45 16.50 -57.64 -27.26
CA ILE A 45 15.04 -57.65 -27.09
C ILE A 45 14.66 -58.07 -25.66
N GLU A 46 15.28 -59.11 -25.11
CA GLU A 46 15.03 -59.55 -23.74
C GLU A 46 15.36 -58.45 -22.73
N ASN A 47 16.52 -57.79 -22.87
CA ASN A 47 16.90 -56.66 -22.02
C ASN A 47 15.92 -55.50 -22.16
N ALA A 48 15.50 -55.14 -23.38
CA ALA A 48 14.53 -54.08 -23.61
C ALA A 48 13.16 -54.39 -22.97
N ILE A 49 12.73 -55.67 -22.97
CA ILE A 49 11.50 -56.09 -22.30
C ILE A 49 11.65 -55.96 -20.77
N VAL A 50 12.77 -56.40 -20.20
CA VAL A 50 13.03 -56.29 -18.76
C VAL A 50 13.10 -54.82 -18.31
N GLU A 51 13.78 -53.97 -19.07
CA GLU A 51 13.84 -52.53 -18.82
C GLU A 51 12.47 -51.88 -18.92
N ALA A 52 11.67 -52.23 -19.92
CA ALA A 52 10.30 -51.74 -20.07
C ALA A 52 9.39 -52.17 -18.90
N GLU A 53 9.53 -53.40 -18.41
CA GLU A 53 8.81 -53.86 -17.21
C GLU A 53 9.25 -53.12 -15.95
N GLN A 54 10.55 -52.83 -15.81
CA GLN A 54 11.09 -52.07 -14.69
C GLN A 54 10.59 -50.63 -14.71
N LEU A 55 10.67 -49.94 -15.85
CA LEU A 55 10.13 -48.59 -16.06
C LEU A 55 8.63 -48.53 -15.75
N LYS A 56 7.86 -49.53 -16.20
CA LYS A 56 6.43 -49.60 -15.90
C LYS A 56 6.17 -49.76 -14.40
N LYS A 57 6.94 -50.59 -13.70
CA LYS A 57 6.81 -50.76 -12.24
C LYS A 57 7.19 -49.49 -11.50
N GLU A 58 8.26 -48.82 -11.91
CA GLU A 58 8.73 -47.57 -11.32
C GLU A 58 7.70 -46.44 -11.50
N ALA A 59 7.18 -46.26 -12.71
CA ALA A 59 6.13 -45.28 -13.00
C ALA A 59 4.87 -45.54 -12.16
N LEU A 60 4.49 -46.81 -11.97
CA LEU A 60 3.33 -47.18 -11.17
C LEU A 60 3.58 -46.94 -9.67
N LEU A 61 4.81 -47.14 -9.19
CA LEU A 61 5.20 -46.81 -7.82
C LEU A 61 5.16 -45.29 -7.57
N GLN A 62 5.77 -44.51 -8.47
CA GLN A 62 5.77 -43.04 -8.40
C GLN A 62 4.35 -42.49 -8.44
N SER A 63 3.47 -43.03 -9.30
CA SER A 63 2.06 -42.64 -9.35
C SER A 63 1.33 -42.94 -8.04
N LYS A 64 1.59 -44.09 -7.42
CA LYS A 64 1.02 -44.43 -6.10
C LYS A 64 1.54 -43.52 -4.99
N GLU A 65 2.82 -43.18 -5.02
CA GLU A 65 3.44 -42.29 -4.05
C GLU A 65 2.88 -40.86 -4.17
N ALA A 66 2.76 -40.33 -5.38
CA ALA A 66 2.10 -39.05 -5.64
C ALA A 66 0.63 -39.05 -5.18
N ALA A 67 -0.13 -40.10 -5.50
CA ALA A 67 -1.52 -40.24 -5.04
C ALA A 67 -1.62 -40.30 -3.50
N TYR A 68 -0.65 -40.95 -2.84
CA TYR A 68 -0.58 -41.01 -1.38
C TYR A 68 -0.25 -39.64 -0.77
N GLN A 69 0.71 -38.91 -1.34
CA GLN A 69 1.07 -37.56 -0.89
C GLN A 69 -0.11 -36.58 -1.02
N VAL A 70 -0.82 -36.61 -2.15
CA VAL A 70 -2.03 -35.79 -2.36
C VAL A 70 -3.10 -36.13 -1.32
N LYS A 71 -3.31 -37.43 -1.05
CA LYS A 71 -4.25 -37.86 -0.01
C LYS A 71 -3.83 -37.39 1.38
N GLN A 72 -2.55 -37.46 1.71
CA GLN A 72 -2.03 -37.04 3.01
C GLN A 72 -2.17 -35.52 3.19
N ALA A 73 -1.86 -34.73 2.17
CA ALA A 73 -2.05 -33.29 2.18
C ALA A 73 -3.53 -32.92 2.39
N ALA A 74 -4.45 -33.58 1.67
CA ALA A 74 -5.88 -33.37 1.84
C ALA A 74 -6.39 -33.77 3.25
N GLU A 75 -5.83 -34.83 3.85
CA GLU A 75 -6.17 -35.22 5.23
C GLU A 75 -5.63 -34.22 6.28
N GLU A 76 -4.47 -33.60 6.03
CA GLU A 76 -3.91 -32.56 6.89
C GLU A 76 -4.71 -31.26 6.81
N GLU A 77 -5.09 -30.83 5.59
CA GLU A 77 -5.98 -29.70 5.35
C GLU A 77 -7.34 -29.90 6.03
N LEU A 78 -7.99 -31.05 5.82
CA LEU A 78 -9.26 -31.38 6.49
C LEU A 78 -9.14 -31.40 8.02
N ARG A 79 -7.97 -31.72 8.58
CA ARG A 79 -7.73 -31.66 10.03
C ARG A 79 -7.54 -30.22 10.50
N ALA A 80 -6.88 -29.38 9.72
CA ALA A 80 -6.74 -27.95 10.01
C ALA A 80 -8.11 -27.26 10.00
N ASP A 81 -8.90 -27.45 8.94
CA ASP A 81 -10.25 -26.90 8.80
C ASP A 81 -11.16 -27.32 9.96
N ARG A 82 -11.09 -28.60 10.37
CA ARG A 82 -11.88 -29.08 11.53
C ARG A 82 -11.46 -28.45 12.85
N ARG A 83 -10.18 -28.08 13.01
CA ARG A 83 -9.72 -27.36 14.21
C ARG A 83 -10.21 -25.92 14.20
N GLU A 84 -10.04 -25.23 13.09
CA GLU A 84 -10.52 -23.85 12.91
C GLU A 84 -12.03 -23.76 13.14
N LEU A 85 -12.82 -24.64 12.52
CA LEU A 85 -14.27 -24.68 12.69
C LEU A 85 -14.70 -24.99 14.13
N LYS A 86 -13.88 -25.74 14.88
CA LYS A 86 -14.13 -26.01 16.31
C LYS A 86 -13.82 -24.78 17.17
N GLU A 87 -12.75 -24.05 16.85
CA GLU A 87 -12.39 -22.80 17.53
C GLU A 87 -13.42 -21.70 17.28
N GLU A 88 -13.87 -21.55 16.03
CA GLU A 88 -14.93 -20.60 15.65
C GLU A 88 -16.24 -20.93 16.39
N ARG A 89 -16.65 -22.20 16.44
CA ARG A 89 -17.82 -22.63 17.23
C ARG A 89 -17.68 -22.29 18.71
N ALA A 90 -16.50 -22.50 19.29
CA ALA A 90 -16.25 -22.16 20.70
C ALA A 90 -16.32 -20.64 20.94
N GLN A 91 -15.85 -19.82 20.01
CA GLN A 91 -15.99 -18.36 20.10
C GLN A 91 -17.45 -17.92 19.96
N LEU A 92 -18.22 -18.53 19.04
CA LEU A 92 -19.64 -18.25 18.87
C LEU A 92 -20.45 -18.63 20.12
N ASP A 93 -20.15 -19.76 20.76
CA ASP A 93 -20.81 -20.17 21.99
C ASP A 93 -20.51 -19.20 23.14
N LYS A 94 -19.25 -18.73 23.28
CA LYS A 94 -18.90 -17.67 24.25
C LYS A 94 -19.67 -16.37 23.99
N LYS A 95 -19.77 -15.94 22.72
CA LYS A 95 -20.56 -14.76 22.34
C LYS A 95 -22.04 -14.93 22.69
N ARG A 96 -22.61 -16.12 22.46
CA ARG A 96 -24.00 -16.44 22.85
C ARG A 96 -24.22 -16.39 24.35
N GLU A 97 -23.28 -16.90 25.15
CA GLU A 97 -23.37 -16.83 26.61
C GLU A 97 -23.31 -15.39 27.13
N LEU A 98 -22.42 -14.55 26.57
CA LEU A 98 -22.34 -13.12 26.90
C LEU A 98 -23.66 -12.41 26.54
N LEU A 99 -24.18 -12.64 25.34
CA LEU A 99 -25.44 -12.04 24.89
C LEU A 99 -26.60 -12.42 25.81
N LYS A 100 -26.63 -13.67 26.29
CA LYS A 100 -27.63 -14.14 27.25
C LYS A 100 -27.52 -13.42 28.59
N LYS A 101 -26.31 -13.23 29.12
CA LYS A 101 -26.08 -12.45 30.35
C LYS A 101 -26.50 -10.99 30.23
N ASP A 102 -26.22 -10.38 29.07
CA ASP A 102 -26.61 -9.00 28.81
C ASP A 102 -28.14 -8.87 28.72
N TRP A 103 -28.80 -9.85 28.10
CA TRP A 103 -30.26 -9.93 28.06
C TRP A 103 -30.86 -10.05 29.46
N GLU A 104 -30.36 -10.96 30.29
CA GLU A 104 -30.80 -11.12 31.69
C GLU A 104 -30.59 -9.83 32.51
N THR A 105 -29.48 -9.13 32.26
CA THR A 105 -29.19 -7.84 32.91
C THR A 105 -30.16 -6.74 32.48
N CYS A 106 -30.49 -6.68 31.18
CA CYS A 106 -31.47 -5.74 30.65
C CYS A 106 -32.86 -6.02 31.21
N ASP A 107 -33.26 -7.29 31.28
CA ASP A 107 -34.57 -7.67 31.83
C ASP A 107 -34.68 -7.31 33.31
N ARG A 108 -33.63 -7.56 34.11
CA ARG A 108 -33.57 -7.10 35.51
C ARG A 108 -33.71 -5.59 35.64
N LYS A 109 -32.96 -4.82 34.85
CA LYS A 109 -33.04 -3.35 34.86
C LYS A 109 -34.43 -2.86 34.47
N ARG A 110 -35.10 -3.52 33.53
CA ARG A 110 -36.46 -3.20 33.12
C ARG A 110 -37.45 -3.42 34.27
N VAL A 111 -37.33 -4.51 35.02
CA VAL A 111 -38.14 -4.76 36.22
C VAL A 111 -37.86 -3.72 37.31
N GLU A 112 -36.61 -3.36 37.54
CA GLU A 112 -36.24 -2.31 38.50
C GLU A 112 -36.81 -0.93 38.11
N LEU A 113 -36.83 -0.62 36.82
CA LEU A 113 -37.39 0.61 36.27
C LEU A 113 -38.90 0.65 36.48
N ASP A 114 -39.61 -0.43 36.18
CA ASP A 114 -41.07 -0.54 36.35
C ASP A 114 -41.48 -0.38 37.83
N GLN A 115 -40.69 -0.96 38.75
CA GLN A 115 -40.87 -0.74 40.19
C GLN A 115 -40.60 0.71 40.60
N ALA A 116 -39.57 1.34 40.02
CA ALA A 116 -39.25 2.74 40.29
C ALA A 116 -40.37 3.67 39.80
N GLU A 117 -40.90 3.42 38.60
CA GLU A 117 -42.03 4.14 38.02
C GLU A 117 -43.27 4.02 38.92
N THR A 118 -43.60 2.81 39.36
CA THR A 118 -44.71 2.58 40.29
C THR A 118 -44.52 3.33 41.61
N ARG A 119 -43.29 3.39 42.15
CA ARG A 119 -42.97 4.17 43.35
C ARG A 119 -43.15 5.67 43.13
N VAL A 120 -42.71 6.18 41.98
CA VAL A 120 -42.87 7.60 41.62
C VAL A 120 -44.34 7.96 41.52
N VAL A 121 -45.15 7.17 40.81
CA VAL A 121 -46.60 7.38 40.69
C VAL A 121 -47.29 7.37 42.06
N ARG A 122 -46.88 6.47 42.97
CA ARG A 122 -47.41 6.46 44.34
C ARG A 122 -47.01 7.73 45.11
N ARG A 123 -45.76 8.16 44.97
CA ARG A 123 -45.22 9.35 45.63
C ARG A 123 -45.91 10.62 45.12
N GLU A 124 -46.15 10.71 43.81
CA GLU A 124 -46.90 11.80 43.21
C GLU A 124 -48.30 11.88 43.81
N ARG A 125 -49.02 10.76 43.94
CA ARG A 125 -50.33 10.72 44.60
C ARG A 125 -50.29 11.15 46.07
N GLU A 126 -49.28 10.71 46.82
CA GLU A 126 -49.06 11.15 48.22
C GLU A 126 -48.82 12.67 48.29
N VAL A 127 -48.00 13.21 47.39
CA VAL A 127 -47.72 14.66 47.30
C VAL A 127 -48.99 15.41 46.91
N THR A 128 -49.78 14.94 45.94
CA THR A 128 -51.02 15.61 45.56
C THR A 128 -52.03 15.67 46.70
N LEU A 129 -52.08 14.64 47.55
CA LEU A 129 -52.91 14.63 48.75
C LEU A 129 -52.41 15.61 49.81
N LYS A 130 -51.09 15.65 50.04
CA LYS A 130 -50.48 16.61 50.96
C LYS A 130 -50.63 18.05 50.49
N ASP A 131 -50.50 18.32 49.20
CA ASP A 131 -50.72 19.65 48.63
C ASP A 131 -52.16 20.10 48.88
N LYS A 132 -53.15 19.21 48.73
CA LYS A 132 -54.54 19.51 49.10
C LYS A 132 -54.73 19.79 50.59
N GLU A 133 -54.03 19.07 51.47
CA GLU A 133 -54.03 19.36 52.92
C GLU A 133 -53.38 20.72 53.22
N VAL A 134 -52.25 21.01 52.59
CA VAL A 134 -51.52 22.27 52.73
C VAL A 134 -52.37 23.43 52.22
N ASP A 135 -53.05 23.31 51.09
CA ASP A 135 -53.98 24.32 50.57
C ASP A 135 -55.13 24.57 51.55
N ASN A 136 -55.69 23.52 52.16
CA ASN A 136 -56.71 23.66 53.20
C ASN A 136 -56.17 24.34 54.47
N LEU A 137 -54.90 24.09 54.82
CA LEU A 137 -54.23 24.73 55.95
C LEU A 137 -53.90 26.19 55.66
N LEU A 138 -53.45 26.49 54.43
CA LEU A 138 -53.17 27.82 53.92
C LEU A 138 -54.44 28.67 53.87
N ASN A 139 -55.58 28.09 53.50
CA ASN A 139 -56.86 28.78 53.56
C ASN A 139 -57.26 29.12 55.00
N ARG A 140 -57.06 28.21 55.96
CA ARG A 140 -57.26 28.50 57.40
C ARG A 140 -56.31 29.58 57.92
N TYR A 141 -55.03 29.50 57.57
CA TYR A 141 -54.05 30.54 57.93
C TYR A 141 -54.35 31.86 57.25
N ARG A 142 -54.86 31.87 56.02
CA ARG A 142 -55.30 33.10 55.32
C ARG A 142 -56.51 33.72 56.00
N GLU A 143 -57.46 32.94 56.50
CA GLU A 143 -58.58 33.42 57.32
C GLU A 143 -58.10 34.03 58.65
N GLU A 144 -57.11 33.42 59.31
CA GLU A 144 -56.50 33.96 60.53
C GLU A 144 -55.61 35.19 60.30
N LEU A 145 -54.80 35.20 59.23
CA LEU A 145 -53.98 36.35 58.82
C LEU A 145 -54.82 37.53 58.35
N SER A 146 -55.98 37.26 57.71
CA SER A 146 -56.99 38.27 57.39
C SER A 146 -57.62 38.89 58.64
N ARG A 147 -57.51 38.22 59.79
CA ARG A 147 -57.97 38.72 61.10
C ARG A 147 -56.93 39.59 61.80
N ILE A 148 -55.64 39.42 61.49
CA ILE A 148 -54.52 39.97 62.29
C ILE A 148 -53.71 41.05 61.57
N SER A 149 -53.65 41.05 60.24
CA SER A 149 -52.79 41.98 59.49
C SER A 149 -53.61 42.98 58.69
N GLY A 150 -53.67 44.23 59.17
CA GLY A 150 -54.28 45.37 58.48
C GLY A 150 -53.53 45.84 57.22
N LEU A 151 -53.05 44.90 56.39
CA LEU A 151 -52.49 45.09 55.06
C LEU A 151 -53.27 44.22 54.09
N SER A 152 -53.58 44.72 52.89
CA SER A 152 -54.36 43.93 51.93
C SER A 152 -53.56 42.72 51.44
N GLN A 153 -54.12 41.54 51.64
CA GLN A 153 -53.53 40.22 51.34
C GLN A 153 -53.13 40.08 49.86
N GLU A 154 -53.78 40.83 48.97
CA GLU A 154 -53.49 40.87 47.54
C GLU A 154 -52.15 41.55 47.23
N GLN A 155 -51.80 42.64 47.90
CA GLN A 155 -50.63 43.45 47.53
C GLN A 155 -49.31 42.74 47.88
N ALA A 156 -49.22 42.09 49.03
CA ALA A 156 -48.04 41.35 49.44
C ALA A 156 -47.84 40.06 48.62
N LYS A 157 -48.94 39.36 48.29
CA LYS A 157 -48.90 38.15 47.46
C LYS A 157 -48.47 38.46 46.02
N LYS A 158 -48.91 39.59 45.48
CA LYS A 158 -48.56 40.05 44.13
C LYS A 158 -47.08 40.42 44.04
N GLN A 159 -46.55 41.22 44.98
CA GLN A 159 -45.13 41.56 45.01
C GLN A 159 -44.20 40.35 45.16
N LEU A 160 -44.56 39.39 46.02
CA LEU A 160 -43.76 38.18 46.21
C LEU A 160 -43.77 37.28 44.96
N MET A 161 -44.95 37.14 44.32
CA MET A 161 -45.05 36.38 43.08
C MET A 161 -44.29 37.03 41.93
N ASP A 162 -44.37 38.35 41.78
CA ASP A 162 -43.63 39.07 40.73
C ASP A 162 -42.11 38.92 40.91
N MET A 163 -41.60 38.94 42.15
CA MET A 163 -40.19 38.69 42.46
C MET A 163 -39.75 37.25 42.15
N LEU A 164 -40.53 36.26 42.60
CA LEU A 164 -40.23 34.84 42.35
C LEU A 164 -40.29 34.49 40.86
N GLU A 165 -41.26 35.05 40.15
CA GLU A 165 -41.43 34.83 38.72
C GLU A 165 -40.26 35.45 37.93
N SER A 166 -39.80 36.65 38.33
CA SER A 166 -38.63 37.29 37.73
C SER A 166 -37.33 36.50 38.00
N GLN A 167 -37.12 36.03 39.23
CA GLN A 167 -35.95 35.22 39.60
C GLN A 167 -35.92 33.89 38.84
N ALA A 168 -37.06 33.19 38.79
CA ALA A 168 -37.20 31.92 38.09
C ALA A 168 -36.97 32.07 36.58
N LYS A 169 -37.49 33.15 35.96
CA LYS A 169 -37.24 33.46 34.54
C LYS A 169 -35.75 33.67 34.25
N MET A 170 -35.04 34.38 35.13
CA MET A 170 -33.62 34.70 34.95
C MET A 170 -32.71 33.46 35.10
N ASP A 171 -33.00 32.61 36.09
CA ASP A 171 -32.27 31.36 36.28
C ASP A 171 -32.56 30.34 35.17
N ALA A 172 -33.81 30.25 34.73
CA ALA A 172 -34.20 29.42 33.58
C ALA A 172 -33.48 29.86 32.30
N ALA A 173 -33.42 31.17 32.03
CA ALA A 173 -32.74 31.72 30.85
C ALA A 173 -31.24 31.40 30.84
N LYS A 174 -30.54 31.57 31.98
CA LYS A 174 -29.11 31.20 32.10
C LYS A 174 -28.87 29.72 31.86
N ARG A 175 -29.73 28.85 32.42
CA ARG A 175 -29.60 27.40 32.27
C ARG A 175 -29.91 26.95 30.85
N LEU A 176 -30.91 27.55 30.22
CA LEU A 176 -31.28 27.29 28.83
C LEU A 176 -30.15 27.68 27.88
N ALA A 177 -29.56 28.88 28.03
CA ALA A 177 -28.45 29.33 27.20
C ALA A 177 -27.21 28.43 27.32
N LYS A 178 -26.92 27.92 28.53
CA LYS A 178 -25.82 26.97 28.75
C LYS A 178 -26.09 25.64 28.05
N ILE A 179 -27.29 25.08 28.22
CA ILE A 179 -27.70 23.82 27.59
C ILE A 179 -27.70 23.94 26.07
N GLU A 180 -28.19 25.04 25.51
CA GLU A 180 -28.16 25.28 24.06
C GLU A 180 -26.73 25.28 23.51
N ASN A 181 -25.78 25.96 24.17
CA ASN A 181 -24.40 26.01 23.71
C ASN A 181 -23.71 24.64 23.79
N GLU A 182 -23.89 23.91 24.89
CA GLU A 182 -23.35 22.55 25.05
C GLU A 182 -23.94 21.59 24.01
N MET A 183 -25.25 21.66 23.78
CA MET A 183 -25.94 20.84 22.78
C MET A 183 -25.47 21.15 21.37
N LYS A 184 -25.21 22.42 21.04
CA LYS A 184 -24.74 22.83 19.71
C LYS A 184 -23.35 22.25 19.41
N VAL A 185 -22.43 22.32 20.39
CA VAL A 185 -21.08 21.77 20.27
C VAL A 185 -21.09 20.24 20.19
N GLU A 186 -21.87 19.58 21.04
CA GLU A 186 -21.97 18.11 21.05
C GLU A 186 -22.66 17.57 19.80
N ALA A 187 -23.69 18.27 19.29
CA ALA A 187 -24.39 17.91 18.06
C ALA A 187 -23.47 18.05 16.84
N ASP A 188 -22.71 19.13 16.74
CA ASP A 188 -21.72 19.32 15.67
C ASP A 188 -20.67 18.20 15.67
N ARG A 189 -20.10 17.90 16.84
CA ARG A 189 -19.14 16.80 16.99
C ARG A 189 -19.72 15.44 16.62
N LYS A 190 -20.95 15.14 17.05
CA LYS A 190 -21.64 13.87 16.72
C LYS A 190 -21.99 13.80 15.24
N ALA A 191 -22.46 14.88 14.63
CA ALA A 191 -22.77 14.92 13.21
C ALA A 191 -21.53 14.62 12.36
N LYS A 192 -20.41 15.28 12.67
CA LYS A 192 -19.11 15.04 12.02
C LYS A 192 -18.65 13.59 12.18
N LYS A 193 -18.77 13.03 13.39
CA LYS A 193 -18.44 11.62 13.66
C LYS A 193 -19.33 10.64 12.89
N ILE A 194 -20.63 10.90 12.81
CA ILE A 194 -21.59 10.04 12.10
C ILE A 194 -21.33 10.08 10.59
N ILE A 195 -21.09 11.26 10.02
CA ILE A 195 -20.75 11.41 8.61
C ILE A 195 -19.45 10.66 8.31
N ALA A 196 -18.40 10.86 9.11
CA ALA A 196 -17.13 10.16 8.94
C ALA A 196 -17.32 8.62 9.03
N LEU A 197 -18.04 8.12 10.03
CA LEU A 197 -18.31 6.69 10.18
C LEU A 197 -19.17 6.10 9.05
N SER A 198 -20.06 6.91 8.45
CA SER A 198 -20.90 6.48 7.33
C SER A 198 -20.10 6.35 6.03
N ILE A 199 -19.08 7.19 5.84
CA ILE A 199 -18.17 7.13 4.68
C ILE A 199 -17.28 5.88 4.78
N SER A 200 -16.71 5.61 5.96
CA SER A 200 -15.89 4.41 6.22
C SER A 200 -16.62 3.09 5.89
N ARG A 201 -17.93 3.02 6.09
CA ARG A 201 -18.75 1.80 5.87
C ARG A 201 -19.08 1.49 4.40
N TYR A 202 -18.67 2.32 3.43
CA TYR A 202 -19.11 2.19 2.03
C TYR A 202 -18.11 1.47 1.10
N ALA A 203 -17.01 0.90 1.61
CA ALA A 203 -16.00 0.23 0.78
C ALA A 203 -15.85 -1.27 1.12
N GLY A 204 -15.79 -2.12 0.08
CA GLY A 204 -15.60 -3.57 0.18
C GLY A 204 -14.70 -4.12 -0.95
N ASP A 205 -14.42 -5.42 -0.89
CA ASP A 205 -13.10 -6.06 -0.83
C ASP A 205 -12.19 -6.27 -2.07
N TYR A 206 -10.90 -6.36 -1.72
CA TYR A 206 -9.81 -7.29 -2.11
C TYR A 206 -9.50 -7.58 -3.59
N VAL A 207 -8.30 -7.15 -3.99
CA VAL A 207 -7.58 -7.59 -5.20
C VAL A 207 -6.17 -8.01 -4.80
N ALA A 208 -5.75 -9.20 -5.24
CA ALA A 208 -4.44 -9.76 -4.92
C ALA A 208 -3.27 -8.95 -5.52
N ASP A 209 -2.18 -8.83 -4.77
CA ASP A 209 -0.96 -8.16 -5.20
C ASP A 209 -0.23 -8.92 -6.32
N LYS A 210 0.44 -8.16 -7.21
CA LYS A 210 1.31 -8.72 -8.25
C LYS A 210 2.73 -8.90 -7.73
N THR A 211 3.15 -10.15 -7.56
CA THR A 211 4.49 -10.53 -7.07
C THR A 211 5.54 -10.64 -8.19
N VAL A 212 5.14 -10.53 -9.46
CA VAL A 212 6.01 -10.74 -10.62
C VAL A 212 6.02 -9.54 -11.57
N THR A 213 7.17 -9.28 -12.19
CA THR A 213 7.35 -8.26 -13.22
C THR A 213 7.98 -8.88 -14.46
N THR A 214 7.40 -8.65 -15.64
CA THR A 214 7.90 -9.19 -16.91
C THR A 214 8.79 -8.19 -17.65
N VAL A 215 9.90 -8.65 -18.21
CA VAL A 215 10.79 -7.88 -19.08
C VAL A 215 10.78 -8.49 -20.47
N ALA A 216 10.43 -7.69 -21.48
CA ALA A 216 10.48 -8.11 -22.88
C ALA A 216 11.92 -8.14 -23.39
N LEU A 217 12.28 -9.17 -24.13
CA LEU A 217 13.56 -9.36 -24.78
C LEU A 217 13.43 -9.14 -26.29
N PRO A 218 14.43 -8.53 -26.94
CA PRO A 218 14.41 -8.32 -28.39
C PRO A 218 14.64 -9.59 -29.22
N SER A 219 15.19 -10.66 -28.62
CA SER A 219 15.39 -11.95 -29.26
C SER A 219 15.73 -13.05 -28.24
N ASP A 220 15.55 -14.32 -28.62
CA ASP A 220 15.99 -15.47 -27.82
C ASP A 220 17.53 -15.58 -27.72
N GLU A 221 18.28 -14.97 -28.64
CA GLU A 221 19.73 -14.84 -28.50
C GLU A 221 20.08 -13.99 -27.27
N MET A 222 19.31 -12.94 -27.01
CA MET A 222 19.45 -12.10 -25.83
C MET A 222 19.15 -12.89 -24.54
N LYS A 223 18.15 -13.78 -24.58
CA LYS A 223 17.83 -14.71 -23.49
C LYS A 223 19.06 -15.58 -23.16
N GLY A 224 19.73 -16.13 -24.17
CA GLY A 224 20.97 -16.89 -24.02
C GLY A 224 22.13 -16.08 -23.40
N ARG A 225 22.27 -14.80 -23.76
CA ARG A 225 23.30 -13.91 -23.19
C ARG A 225 23.03 -13.53 -21.72
N ILE A 226 21.75 -13.36 -21.36
CA ILE A 226 21.32 -13.09 -19.98
C ILE A 226 21.60 -14.29 -19.07
N ILE A 227 21.38 -15.52 -19.55
CA ILE A 227 21.77 -16.75 -18.83
C ILE A 227 23.30 -16.81 -18.69
N GLY A 228 24.01 -16.64 -19.81
CA GLY A 228 25.45 -16.82 -19.89
C GLY A 228 25.86 -18.28 -19.78
N ARG A 229 27.16 -18.57 -19.98
CA ARG A 229 27.70 -19.94 -19.87
C ARG A 229 27.48 -20.45 -18.44
N GLU A 230 26.83 -21.61 -18.30
CA GLU A 230 26.50 -22.25 -17.01
C GLU A 230 25.65 -21.38 -16.06
N GLY A 231 24.90 -20.41 -16.59
CA GLY A 231 24.09 -19.51 -15.74
C GLY A 231 24.91 -18.45 -15.00
N ARG A 232 26.16 -18.21 -15.41
CA ARG A 232 27.05 -17.24 -14.72
C ARG A 232 26.47 -15.83 -14.66
N ASN A 233 25.83 -15.38 -15.73
CA ASN A 233 25.34 -14.00 -15.83
C ASN A 233 24.06 -13.83 -15.02
N ILE A 234 23.12 -14.77 -15.12
CA ILE A 234 21.89 -14.75 -14.33
C ILE A 234 22.20 -14.76 -12.83
N ARG A 235 23.11 -15.63 -12.37
CA ARG A 235 23.55 -15.64 -10.96
C ARG A 235 24.21 -14.35 -10.52
N ALA A 236 24.96 -13.68 -11.40
CA ALA A 236 25.56 -12.39 -11.09
C ALA A 236 24.50 -11.29 -10.94
N ILE A 237 23.45 -11.30 -11.77
CA ILE A 237 22.32 -10.37 -11.63
C ILE A 237 21.56 -10.67 -10.33
N GLU A 238 21.20 -11.93 -10.10
CA GLU A 238 20.50 -12.37 -8.88
C GLU A 238 21.29 -12.01 -7.61
N ALA A 239 22.61 -12.21 -7.61
CA ALA A 239 23.47 -11.83 -6.49
C ALA A 239 23.57 -10.31 -6.30
N ALA A 240 23.66 -9.54 -7.40
CA ALA A 240 23.78 -8.09 -7.34
C ALA A 240 22.47 -7.40 -6.94
N THR A 241 21.32 -7.92 -7.39
CA THR A 241 20.00 -7.30 -7.13
C THR A 241 19.23 -7.95 -5.99
N GLY A 242 19.54 -9.20 -5.64
CA GLY A 242 18.79 -10.00 -4.66
C GLY A 242 17.37 -10.32 -5.12
N ILE A 243 17.17 -10.55 -6.42
CA ILE A 243 15.87 -10.85 -7.05
C ILE A 243 16.05 -12.08 -7.92
N ASP A 244 15.12 -13.02 -7.84
CA ASP A 244 15.17 -14.26 -8.59
C ASP A 244 14.67 -14.03 -10.02
N ILE A 245 15.41 -14.57 -10.98
CA ILE A 245 15.10 -14.42 -12.40
C ILE A 245 14.59 -15.75 -12.92
N ILE A 246 13.30 -15.82 -13.20
CA ILE A 246 12.65 -17.01 -13.73
C ILE A 246 12.67 -16.95 -15.25
N ILE A 247 13.34 -17.94 -15.84
CA ILE A 247 13.40 -18.15 -17.27
C ILE A 247 12.56 -19.39 -17.58
N ASP A 248 11.39 -19.16 -18.16
CA ASP A 248 10.44 -20.20 -18.57
C ASP A 248 10.40 -20.36 -20.10
N ASP A 249 9.58 -21.27 -20.62
CA ASP A 249 9.36 -21.52 -22.05
C ASP A 249 8.65 -20.36 -22.78
N THR A 250 8.34 -19.27 -22.08
CA THR A 250 7.81 -18.05 -22.70
C THR A 250 8.87 -17.45 -23.64
N PRO A 251 8.58 -17.31 -24.95
CA PRO A 251 9.51 -16.70 -25.90
C PRO A 251 9.67 -15.22 -25.61
N GLU A 252 10.86 -14.68 -25.86
CA GLU A 252 11.13 -13.22 -25.83
C GLU A 252 10.77 -12.51 -24.50
N ALA A 253 10.71 -13.22 -23.37
CA ALA A 253 10.44 -12.61 -22.07
C ALA A 253 11.18 -13.31 -20.92
N VAL A 254 11.45 -12.53 -19.87
CA VAL A 254 12.01 -13.01 -18.59
C VAL A 254 11.16 -12.48 -17.44
N ILE A 255 10.94 -13.31 -16.43
CA ILE A 255 10.11 -12.98 -15.28
C ILE A 255 11.02 -12.66 -14.08
N LEU A 256 10.82 -11.50 -13.48
CA LEU A 256 11.46 -11.09 -12.24
C LEU A 256 10.54 -11.41 -11.07
N SER A 257 11.02 -12.23 -10.15
CA SER A 257 10.29 -12.66 -8.96
C SER A 257 11.04 -12.22 -7.70
N GLY A 258 10.34 -11.58 -6.77
CA GLY A 258 10.92 -11.24 -5.48
C GLY A 258 10.09 -10.24 -4.70
N PHE A 259 10.16 -10.30 -3.38
CA PHE A 259 9.26 -9.57 -2.49
C PHE A 259 9.57 -8.07 -2.37
N ASN A 260 10.82 -7.67 -2.57
CA ASN A 260 11.21 -6.26 -2.49
C ASN A 260 10.95 -5.53 -3.83
N PRO A 261 9.99 -4.60 -3.90
CA PRO A 261 9.62 -3.93 -5.14
C PRO A 261 10.72 -3.01 -5.68
N VAL A 262 11.49 -2.36 -4.80
CA VAL A 262 12.58 -1.45 -5.20
C VAL A 262 13.69 -2.27 -5.86
N ARG A 263 14.08 -3.39 -5.24
CA ARG A 263 15.08 -4.29 -5.84
C ARG A 263 14.59 -4.89 -7.16
N ARG A 264 13.30 -5.22 -7.25
CA ARG A 264 12.68 -5.71 -8.50
C ARG A 264 12.78 -4.67 -9.61
N GLU A 265 12.57 -3.40 -9.29
CA GLU A 265 12.71 -2.30 -10.24
C GLU A 265 14.17 -2.04 -10.64
N VAL A 266 15.11 -2.11 -9.69
CA VAL A 266 16.55 -2.06 -9.99
C VAL A 266 16.92 -3.18 -10.98
N ALA A 267 16.47 -4.41 -10.75
CA ALA A 267 16.70 -5.53 -11.65
C ALA A 267 16.10 -5.29 -13.04
N ARG A 268 14.88 -4.76 -13.11
CA ARG A 268 14.19 -4.43 -14.36
C ARG A 268 14.96 -3.40 -15.19
N LEU A 269 15.37 -2.29 -14.56
CA LEU A 269 16.11 -1.21 -15.20
C LEU A 269 17.52 -1.64 -15.61
N ALA A 270 18.22 -2.37 -14.71
CA ALA A 270 19.54 -2.92 -14.99
C ALA A 270 19.50 -3.87 -16.19
N LEU A 271 18.53 -4.80 -16.24
CA LEU A 271 18.33 -5.68 -17.40
C LEU A 271 18.04 -4.90 -18.67
N THR A 272 17.14 -3.91 -18.61
CA THR A 272 16.81 -3.08 -19.78
C THR A 272 18.05 -2.37 -20.33
N GLN A 273 18.90 -1.85 -19.44
CA GLN A 273 20.12 -1.16 -19.83
C GLN A 273 21.20 -2.11 -20.36
N LEU A 274 21.34 -3.30 -19.76
CA LEU A 274 22.24 -4.36 -20.23
C LEU A 274 21.83 -4.92 -21.60
N ILE A 275 20.52 -5.04 -21.86
CA ILE A 275 19.97 -5.45 -23.16
C ILE A 275 20.30 -4.41 -24.23
N ASN A 276 20.10 -3.12 -23.92
CA ASN A 276 20.41 -2.02 -24.84
C ASN A 276 21.91 -1.90 -25.13
N ASP A 277 22.78 -2.14 -24.14
CA ASP A 277 24.24 -2.13 -24.29
C ASP A 277 24.75 -3.42 -25.01
N GLY A 278 24.00 -4.52 -24.92
CA GLY A 278 24.31 -5.81 -25.56
C GLY A 278 25.50 -6.57 -24.96
N ARG A 279 26.16 -6.00 -23.93
CA ARG A 279 27.30 -6.55 -23.20
C ARG A 279 26.88 -7.01 -21.80
N ILE A 280 26.78 -8.32 -21.63
CA ILE A 280 26.31 -8.93 -20.37
C ILE A 280 27.43 -9.81 -19.81
N HIS A 281 28.16 -9.31 -18.83
CA HIS A 281 29.18 -10.04 -18.06
C HIS A 281 29.23 -9.54 -16.61
N PRO A 282 29.70 -10.34 -15.63
CA PRO A 282 29.54 -10.01 -14.20
C PRO A 282 30.03 -8.63 -13.78
N GLY A 283 31.23 -8.22 -14.17
CA GLY A 283 31.74 -6.89 -13.80
C GLY A 283 30.91 -5.72 -14.35
N ARG A 284 30.28 -5.87 -15.52
CA ARG A 284 29.38 -4.85 -16.07
C ARG A 284 28.02 -4.88 -15.39
N ILE A 285 27.55 -6.07 -15.03
CA ILE A 285 26.29 -6.24 -14.30
C ILE A 285 26.37 -5.52 -12.96
N GLU A 286 27.44 -5.72 -12.20
CA GLU A 286 27.68 -5.03 -10.92
C GLU A 286 27.72 -3.50 -11.08
N GLU A 287 28.48 -3.00 -12.07
CA GLU A 287 28.57 -1.57 -12.37
C GLU A 287 27.21 -0.95 -12.74
N VAL A 288 26.44 -1.63 -13.62
CA VAL A 288 25.12 -1.16 -14.05
C VAL A 288 24.14 -1.17 -12.90
N VAL A 289 24.13 -2.23 -12.08
CA VAL A 289 23.25 -2.34 -10.91
C VAL A 289 23.57 -1.25 -9.89
N GLU A 290 24.85 -0.97 -9.60
CA GLU A 290 25.24 0.10 -8.68
C GLU A 290 24.79 1.49 -9.18
N ARG A 291 25.00 1.77 -10.48
CA ARG A 291 24.56 3.03 -11.08
C ARG A 291 23.04 3.18 -11.04
N VAL A 292 22.31 2.15 -11.49
CA VAL A 292 20.83 2.16 -11.50
C VAL A 292 20.28 2.31 -10.09
N THR A 293 20.94 1.72 -9.09
CA THR A 293 20.53 1.87 -7.69
C THR A 293 20.65 3.33 -7.24
N LYS A 294 21.77 4.00 -7.53
CA LYS A 294 21.96 5.44 -7.23
C LYS A 294 20.97 6.33 -7.96
N ASP A 295 20.70 6.05 -9.23
CA ASP A 295 19.73 6.80 -10.03
C ASP A 295 18.31 6.64 -9.45
N LEU A 296 17.94 5.41 -9.07
CA LEU A 296 16.65 5.11 -8.47
C LEU A 296 16.47 5.74 -7.08
N GLU A 297 17.52 5.78 -6.26
CA GLU A 297 17.52 6.47 -4.97
C GLU A 297 17.25 7.96 -5.11
N ASN A 298 17.87 8.62 -6.10
CA ASN A 298 17.59 10.01 -6.41
C ASN A 298 16.14 10.22 -6.85
N GLU A 299 15.64 9.36 -7.75
CA GLU A 299 14.26 9.43 -8.23
C GLU A 299 13.23 9.19 -7.11
N MET A 300 13.50 8.26 -6.19
CA MET A 300 12.65 8.02 -5.01
C MET A 300 12.61 9.26 -4.12
N ARG A 301 13.77 9.84 -3.79
CA ARG A 301 13.84 11.06 -3.00
C ARG A 301 13.08 12.19 -3.67
N GLU A 302 13.27 12.37 -4.97
CA GLU A 302 12.58 13.39 -5.75
C GLU A 302 11.05 13.20 -5.73
N ALA A 303 10.57 11.96 -5.84
CA ALA A 303 9.17 11.61 -5.79
C ALA A 303 8.54 11.83 -4.40
N GLY A 304 9.25 11.48 -3.32
CA GLY A 304 8.79 11.72 -1.96
C GLY A 304 8.66 13.20 -1.65
N GLU A 305 9.68 13.97 -1.98
CA GLU A 305 9.68 15.43 -1.84
C GLU A 305 8.57 16.06 -2.71
N GLN A 306 8.38 15.59 -3.96
CA GLN A 306 7.26 16.02 -4.80
C GLN A 306 5.91 15.72 -4.15
N ALA A 307 5.73 14.55 -3.54
CA ALA A 307 4.48 14.19 -2.90
C ALA A 307 4.18 15.06 -1.67
N THR A 308 5.20 15.34 -0.86
CA THR A 308 5.07 16.29 0.26
C THR A 308 4.75 17.70 -0.23
N PHE A 309 5.32 18.10 -1.37
CA PHE A 309 5.02 19.36 -2.03
C PHE A 309 3.58 19.37 -2.52
N ASP A 310 3.14 18.40 -3.33
CA ASP A 310 1.80 18.23 -3.92
C ASP A 310 0.67 18.27 -2.89
N VAL A 311 0.92 17.81 -1.67
CA VAL A 311 -0.05 17.84 -0.57
C VAL A 311 0.06 19.12 0.28
N GLY A 312 1.21 19.80 0.26
CA GLY A 312 1.49 20.96 1.12
C GLY A 312 1.81 20.56 2.56
N ALA A 313 2.42 19.39 2.75
CA ALA A 313 2.84 18.86 4.04
C ALA A 313 4.32 19.18 4.30
N HIS A 314 4.57 20.35 4.88
CA HIS A 314 5.92 20.91 5.04
C HIS A 314 6.57 20.55 6.36
N GLY A 315 7.90 20.45 6.40
CA GLY A 315 8.63 20.12 7.64
C GLY A 315 8.49 18.64 8.03
N ILE A 316 8.31 17.76 7.06
CA ILE A 316 8.47 16.32 7.25
C ILE A 316 9.97 16.01 7.29
N HIS A 317 10.38 15.11 8.17
CA HIS A 317 11.78 14.72 8.31
C HIS A 317 12.30 14.04 7.03
N VAL A 318 13.56 14.31 6.65
CA VAL A 318 14.16 13.82 5.39
C VAL A 318 14.04 12.31 5.24
N GLU A 319 14.24 11.55 6.32
CA GLU A 319 14.06 10.09 6.28
C GLU A 319 12.63 9.65 5.98
N LEU A 320 11.60 10.34 6.49
CA LEU A 320 10.21 10.04 6.14
C LEU A 320 9.93 10.36 4.67
N ILE A 321 10.56 11.40 4.12
CA ILE A 321 10.46 11.74 2.71
C ILE A 321 11.10 10.65 1.83
N ASN A 322 12.26 10.13 2.23
CA ASN A 322 12.91 9.00 1.55
C ASN A 322 12.03 7.74 1.59
N ILE A 323 11.42 7.43 2.74
CA ILE A 323 10.51 6.28 2.91
C ILE A 323 9.26 6.46 2.05
N LEU A 324 8.66 7.65 2.04
CA LEU A 324 7.51 7.99 1.19
C LEU A 324 7.85 7.79 -0.30
N GLY A 325 9.03 8.21 -0.72
CA GLY A 325 9.54 8.00 -2.08
C GLY A 325 9.57 6.54 -2.53
N ARG A 326 9.89 5.61 -1.62
CA ARG A 326 9.90 4.16 -1.91
C ARG A 326 8.52 3.62 -2.28
N LEU A 327 7.44 4.24 -1.78
CA LEU A 327 6.07 3.85 -2.11
C LEU A 327 5.74 4.02 -3.60
N LYS A 328 6.53 4.79 -4.36
CA LYS A 328 6.42 4.91 -5.83
C LYS A 328 6.64 3.57 -6.54
N TYR A 329 7.41 2.66 -5.95
CA TYR A 329 7.64 1.34 -6.55
C TYR A 329 6.81 0.26 -5.88
N ARG A 330 6.15 0.57 -4.75
CA ARG A 330 5.22 -0.35 -4.10
C ARG A 330 3.87 -0.30 -4.80
N THR A 331 3.33 -1.48 -5.06
CA THR A 331 1.93 -1.65 -5.48
C THR A 331 1.20 -2.40 -4.38
N SER A 332 -0.01 -1.97 -4.05
CA SER A 332 -0.92 -2.64 -3.12
C SER A 332 -2.31 -2.62 -3.74
N TYR A 333 -3.01 -3.77 -3.77
CA TYR A 333 -4.33 -3.91 -4.39
C TYR A 333 -4.37 -3.46 -5.86
N GLY A 334 -3.26 -3.66 -6.58
CA GLY A 334 -3.13 -3.26 -7.98
C GLY A 334 -2.95 -1.75 -8.22
N GLN A 335 -2.84 -0.94 -7.16
CA GLN A 335 -2.59 0.49 -7.23
C GLN A 335 -1.19 0.85 -6.72
N ASN A 336 -0.60 1.90 -7.28
CA ASN A 336 0.64 2.46 -6.79
C ASN A 336 0.43 3.09 -5.40
N VAL A 337 1.23 2.71 -4.40
CA VAL A 337 0.97 3.15 -3.01
C VAL A 337 1.25 4.64 -2.82
N LEU A 338 2.28 5.22 -3.45
CA LEU A 338 2.52 6.67 -3.36
C LEU A 338 1.34 7.46 -3.94
N GLN A 339 0.81 7.00 -5.07
CA GLN A 339 -0.36 7.60 -5.72
C GLN A 339 -1.60 7.50 -4.84
N HIS A 340 -1.82 6.34 -4.22
CA HIS A 340 -2.88 6.12 -3.23
C HIS A 340 -2.72 7.07 -2.04
N SER A 341 -1.54 7.16 -1.44
CA SER A 341 -1.27 8.07 -0.32
C SER A 341 -1.52 9.54 -0.67
N LEU A 342 -1.22 9.96 -1.91
CA LEU A 342 -1.59 11.29 -2.40
C LEU A 342 -3.11 11.47 -2.44
N GLU A 343 -3.84 10.54 -3.04
CA GLU A 343 -5.30 10.57 -3.13
C GLU A 343 -5.97 10.62 -1.74
N VAL A 344 -5.51 9.78 -0.82
CA VAL A 344 -5.94 9.77 0.58
C VAL A 344 -5.67 11.11 1.25
N ALA A 345 -4.51 11.72 1.03
CA ALA A 345 -4.20 13.05 1.56
C ALA A 345 -5.18 14.12 1.04
N PHE A 346 -5.49 14.12 -0.26
CA PHE A 346 -6.46 15.06 -0.84
C PHE A 346 -7.86 14.88 -0.26
N LEU A 347 -8.35 13.63 -0.19
CA LEU A 347 -9.65 13.31 0.40
C LEU A 347 -9.73 13.73 1.87
N CYS A 348 -8.68 13.44 2.65
CA CYS A 348 -8.57 13.90 4.04
C CYS A 348 -8.66 15.42 4.13
N GLY A 349 -8.00 16.15 3.23
CA GLY A 349 -8.05 17.60 3.19
C GLY A 349 -9.44 18.17 2.88
N ILE A 350 -10.16 17.57 1.93
CA ILE A 350 -11.53 17.99 1.56
C ILE A 350 -12.47 17.73 2.73
N MET A 351 -12.44 16.52 3.29
CA MET A 351 -13.30 16.18 4.41
C MET A 351 -12.96 17.04 5.64
N ALA A 352 -11.68 17.31 5.92
CA ALA A 352 -11.29 18.19 7.01
C ALA A 352 -11.84 19.62 6.83
N ALA A 353 -11.81 20.16 5.61
CA ALA A 353 -12.35 21.49 5.32
C ALA A 353 -13.86 21.56 5.59
N GLU A 354 -14.62 20.57 5.12
CA GLU A 354 -16.08 20.49 5.34
C GLU A 354 -16.43 20.30 6.82
N LEU A 355 -15.61 19.58 7.58
CA LEU A 355 -15.80 19.34 9.00
C LEU A 355 -15.16 20.44 9.89
N GLY A 356 -14.58 21.49 9.32
CA GLY A 356 -13.92 22.56 10.07
C GLY A 356 -12.73 22.10 10.93
N LEU A 357 -12.01 21.07 10.48
CA LEU A 357 -10.79 20.55 11.09
C LEU A 357 -9.55 21.14 10.40
N ASP A 358 -8.36 20.96 10.99
CA ASP A 358 -7.11 21.42 10.37
C ASP A 358 -6.79 20.59 9.12
N VAL A 359 -6.94 21.24 7.96
CA VAL A 359 -6.70 20.66 6.64
C VAL A 359 -5.24 20.22 6.46
N LYS A 360 -4.27 20.94 7.02
CA LYS A 360 -2.84 20.62 6.88
C LYS A 360 -2.50 19.35 7.66
N VAL A 361 -3.01 19.23 8.88
CA VAL A 361 -2.82 18.04 9.72
C VAL A 361 -3.49 16.83 9.06
N ALA A 362 -4.72 16.97 8.56
CA ALA A 362 -5.44 15.89 7.88
C ALA A 362 -4.73 15.39 6.62
N LYS A 363 -4.26 16.32 5.78
CA LYS A 363 -3.46 16.02 4.59
C LYS A 363 -2.16 15.31 4.93
N ARG A 364 -1.45 15.74 5.97
CA ARG A 364 -0.20 15.13 6.41
C ARG A 364 -0.41 13.72 6.95
N ALA A 365 -1.43 13.50 7.78
CA ALA A 365 -1.79 12.17 8.26
C ALA A 365 -2.21 11.24 7.11
N GLY A 366 -3.02 11.74 6.17
CA GLY A 366 -3.41 10.99 4.98
C GLY A 366 -2.23 10.64 4.05
N LEU A 367 -1.26 11.54 3.88
CA LEU A 367 -0.07 11.25 3.07
C LEU A 367 0.82 10.17 3.72
N LEU A 368 0.88 10.16 5.05
CA LEU A 368 1.79 9.29 5.79
C LEU A 368 1.14 7.97 6.29
N HIS A 369 -0.16 7.77 6.07
CA HIS A 369 -0.88 6.61 6.65
C HIS A 369 -0.23 5.26 6.30
N ASP A 370 0.27 5.13 5.07
CA ASP A 370 0.77 3.88 4.51
C ASP A 370 2.31 3.78 4.46
N ILE A 371 3.05 4.68 5.13
CA ILE A 371 4.54 4.65 5.10
C ILE A 371 5.14 3.35 5.63
N GLY A 372 4.40 2.60 6.44
CA GLY A 372 4.84 1.29 6.91
C GLY A 372 5.02 0.26 5.79
N LYS A 373 4.26 0.37 4.67
CA LYS A 373 4.38 -0.55 3.51
C LYS A 373 5.71 -0.42 2.76
N ALA A 374 6.50 0.61 3.06
CA ALA A 374 7.84 0.78 2.50
C ALA A 374 8.92 0.00 3.26
N VAL A 375 8.63 -0.50 4.47
CA VAL A 375 9.61 -1.15 5.38
C VAL A 375 9.07 -2.44 6.03
N ASP A 376 7.86 -2.86 5.69
CA ASP A 376 7.12 -4.00 6.28
C ASP A 376 7.86 -5.35 6.21
N HIS A 377 8.75 -5.55 5.23
CA HIS A 377 9.53 -6.78 5.09
C HIS A 377 10.82 -6.82 5.95
N GLU A 378 11.17 -5.71 6.61
CA GLU A 378 12.36 -5.61 7.47
C GLU A 378 12.00 -5.64 8.97
N VAL A 379 10.73 -5.39 9.31
CA VAL A 379 10.25 -5.21 10.68
C VAL A 379 8.96 -6.00 10.90
N GLU A 380 8.92 -6.79 11.96
CA GLU A 380 7.76 -7.59 12.32
C GLU A 380 6.63 -6.71 12.90
N GLY A 381 5.43 -6.76 12.30
CA GLY A 381 4.25 -6.00 12.74
C GLY A 381 3.28 -5.65 11.60
N SER A 382 2.11 -5.07 11.92
CA SER A 382 1.25 -4.51 10.87
C SER A 382 1.83 -3.19 10.36
N HIS A 383 1.63 -2.89 9.08
CA HIS A 383 2.19 -1.66 8.48
C HIS A 383 1.65 -0.39 9.13
N ALA A 384 0.43 -0.42 9.69
CA ALA A 384 -0.12 0.71 10.45
C ALA A 384 0.69 0.99 11.72
N ILE A 385 1.04 -0.05 12.49
CA ILE A 385 1.85 0.09 13.70
C ILE A 385 3.28 0.50 13.35
N ILE A 386 3.88 -0.13 12.33
CA ILE A 386 5.23 0.22 11.86
C ILE A 386 5.26 1.68 11.39
N GLY A 387 4.25 2.12 10.64
CA GLY A 387 4.12 3.49 10.17
C GLY A 387 4.00 4.50 11.32
N ARG A 388 3.20 4.17 12.34
CA ARG A 388 3.09 4.99 13.56
C ARG A 388 4.44 5.14 14.27
N ASP A 389 5.17 4.05 14.44
CA ASP A 389 6.45 4.07 15.14
C ASP A 389 7.53 4.83 14.36
N LEU A 390 7.53 4.70 13.03
CA LEU A 390 8.37 5.52 12.15
C LEU A 390 8.05 7.02 12.27
N ALA A 391 6.77 7.37 12.21
CA ALA A 391 6.33 8.76 12.35
C ALA A 391 6.78 9.35 13.70
N LYS A 392 6.60 8.62 14.80
CA LYS A 392 7.07 9.03 16.13
C LYS A 392 8.59 9.18 16.19
N LYS A 393 9.32 8.19 15.67
CA LYS A 393 10.79 8.17 15.68
C LYS A 393 11.38 9.41 15.00
N TYR A 394 10.75 9.88 13.93
CA TYR A 394 11.21 11.04 13.16
C TYR A 394 10.51 12.36 13.53
N GLY A 395 9.82 12.41 14.68
CA GLY A 395 9.37 13.66 15.30
C GLY A 395 8.00 14.17 14.84
N GLU A 396 7.16 13.34 14.22
CA GLU A 396 5.77 13.71 13.95
C GLU A 396 4.96 13.88 15.23
N GLN A 397 3.94 14.74 15.19
CA GLN A 397 3.05 14.96 16.32
C GLN A 397 2.24 13.69 16.66
N GLU A 398 1.94 13.48 17.95
CA GLU A 398 1.22 12.27 18.39
C GLU A 398 -0.13 12.11 17.69
N GLU A 399 -0.84 13.19 17.37
CA GLU A 399 -2.12 13.12 16.66
C GLU A 399 -1.98 12.53 15.24
N ILE A 400 -0.90 12.89 14.52
CA ILE A 400 -0.60 12.36 13.18
C ILE A 400 -0.17 10.90 13.30
N ALA A 401 0.78 10.62 14.21
CA ALA A 401 1.27 9.26 14.41
C ALA A 401 0.16 8.30 14.89
N TYR A 402 -0.77 8.78 15.71
CA TYR A 402 -1.92 8.00 16.16
C TYR A 402 -2.89 7.71 15.01
N ALA A 403 -3.21 8.71 14.17
CA ALA A 403 -4.04 8.52 12.99
C ALA A 403 -3.43 7.50 12.01
N ILE A 404 -2.11 7.52 11.82
CA ILE A 404 -1.38 6.49 11.06
C ILE A 404 -1.54 5.11 11.71
N GLY A 405 -1.46 4.98 13.04
CA GLY A 405 -1.63 3.67 13.68
C GLY A 405 -3.06 3.15 13.72
N ALA A 406 -4.06 4.02 13.57
CA ALA A 406 -5.47 3.67 13.67
C ALA A 406 -6.11 3.37 12.30
N HIS A 407 -5.44 3.61 11.17
CA HIS A 407 -6.10 3.60 9.86
C HIS A 407 -6.63 2.23 9.38
N HIS A 408 -6.14 1.10 9.93
CA HIS A 408 -6.71 -0.25 9.70
C HIS A 408 -7.32 -0.87 10.97
N GLU A 409 -7.77 -0.03 11.91
CA GLU A 409 -8.46 -0.46 13.14
C GLU A 409 -7.62 -1.32 14.11
N GLU A 410 -6.30 -1.45 13.93
CA GLU A 410 -5.42 -2.11 14.92
C GLU A 410 -5.40 -1.35 16.25
N ILE A 411 -5.72 -0.06 16.17
CA ILE A 411 -5.94 0.81 17.31
C ILE A 411 -7.30 1.48 17.14
N GLU A 412 -8.09 1.54 18.22
CA GLU A 412 -9.38 2.22 18.19
C GLU A 412 -9.23 3.73 17.88
N PRO A 413 -10.01 4.26 16.92
CA PRO A 413 -10.00 5.68 16.60
C PRO A 413 -10.51 6.51 17.79
N ARG A 414 -9.75 7.54 18.17
CA ARG A 414 -10.04 8.45 19.30
C ARG A 414 -10.45 9.85 18.84
N SER A 415 -10.03 10.24 17.65
CA SER A 415 -10.22 11.58 17.11
C SER A 415 -10.99 11.55 15.77
N PRO A 416 -11.63 12.67 15.37
CA PRO A 416 -12.18 12.80 14.02
C PRO A 416 -11.14 12.60 12.92
N LEU A 417 -9.87 12.98 13.18
CA LEU A 417 -8.76 12.80 12.24
C LEU A 417 -8.54 11.31 11.92
N ASP A 418 -8.57 10.44 12.93
CA ASP A 418 -8.37 9.00 12.76
C ASP A 418 -9.45 8.42 11.82
N VAL A 419 -10.71 8.80 12.04
CA VAL A 419 -11.84 8.35 11.21
C VAL A 419 -11.76 8.93 9.80
N LEU A 420 -11.24 10.15 9.63
CA LEU A 420 -11.02 10.75 8.31
C LEU A 420 -9.98 9.98 7.50
N VAL A 421 -8.85 9.63 8.11
CA VAL A 421 -7.79 8.85 7.44
C VAL A 421 -8.32 7.47 7.04
N GLN A 422 -9.01 6.77 7.96
CA GLN A 422 -9.68 5.50 7.65
C GLN A 422 -10.67 5.62 6.48
N SER A 423 -11.49 6.67 6.48
CA SER A 423 -12.50 6.91 5.45
C SER A 423 -11.88 7.24 4.09
N ALA A 424 -10.83 8.05 4.09
CA ALA A 424 -10.11 8.42 2.88
C ALA A 424 -9.37 7.23 2.25
N ASP A 425 -8.72 6.41 3.07
CA ASP A 425 -8.06 5.17 2.66
C ASP A 425 -9.07 4.22 1.98
N ALA A 426 -10.19 3.96 2.65
CA ALA A 426 -11.28 3.15 2.12
C ALA A 426 -11.85 3.69 0.79
N LEU A 427 -12.05 5.01 0.69
CA LEU A 427 -12.56 5.65 -0.53
C LEU A 427 -11.59 5.57 -1.71
N SER A 428 -10.29 5.77 -1.45
CA SER A 428 -9.22 5.68 -2.44
C SER A 428 -9.09 4.26 -2.97
N GLY A 429 -9.11 3.26 -2.08
CA GLY A 429 -9.10 1.84 -2.45
C GLY A 429 -10.28 1.43 -3.33
N ALA A 430 -11.47 2.00 -3.09
CA ALA A 430 -12.69 1.69 -3.84
C ALA A 430 -12.78 2.35 -5.24
N ARG A 431 -11.93 3.33 -5.56
CA ARG A 431 -11.97 4.06 -6.85
C ARG A 431 -10.62 4.11 -7.56
N PRO A 432 -10.24 3.06 -8.30
CA PRO A 432 -9.06 3.12 -9.15
C PRO A 432 -9.21 4.19 -10.24
N GLY A 433 -8.41 5.27 -10.17
CA GLY A 433 -8.11 6.12 -11.33
C GLY A 433 -8.89 7.43 -11.52
N ALA A 434 -9.55 8.01 -10.52
CA ALA A 434 -10.24 9.30 -10.66
C ALA A 434 -9.32 10.51 -10.39
N ARG A 435 -8.65 11.04 -11.43
CA ARG A 435 -7.55 12.02 -11.25
C ARG A 435 -7.79 13.39 -11.92
N LYS A 436 -8.69 14.20 -11.36
CA LYS A 436 -8.89 15.61 -11.80
C LYS A 436 -8.32 16.65 -10.83
N GLU A 437 -8.37 16.40 -9.52
CA GLU A 437 -8.00 17.40 -8.51
C GLU A 437 -6.48 17.56 -8.32
N MET A 438 -5.70 16.48 -8.41
CA MET A 438 -4.23 16.51 -8.28
C MET A 438 -3.53 17.40 -9.30
N LEU A 439 -4.01 17.43 -10.55
CA LEU A 439 -3.44 18.27 -11.59
C LEU A 439 -3.69 19.76 -11.33
N GLN A 440 -4.86 20.12 -10.78
CA GLN A 440 -5.19 21.51 -10.51
C GLN A 440 -4.34 22.10 -9.38
N SER A 441 -4.08 21.35 -8.30
CA SER A 441 -3.21 21.84 -7.22
C SER A 441 -1.77 21.99 -7.66
N TYR A 442 -1.28 21.06 -8.50
CA TYR A 442 0.07 21.14 -9.05
C TYR A 442 0.25 22.36 -9.95
N VAL A 443 -0.67 22.58 -10.91
CA VAL A 443 -0.65 23.74 -11.81
C VAL A 443 -0.70 25.04 -11.03
N LYS A 444 -1.62 25.16 -10.07
CA LYS A 444 -1.78 26.38 -9.28
C LYS A 444 -0.52 26.75 -8.49
N ARG A 445 0.26 25.77 -8.02
CA ARG A 445 1.52 26.05 -7.32
C ARG A 445 2.67 26.42 -8.23
N LEU A 446 2.75 25.86 -9.43
CA LEU A 446 3.70 26.34 -10.43
C LEU A 446 3.39 27.80 -10.79
N GLU A 447 2.10 28.13 -10.94
CA GLU A 447 1.64 29.51 -11.13
C GLU A 447 2.00 30.42 -9.94
N ASP A 448 1.88 29.95 -8.69
CA ASP A 448 2.30 30.71 -7.51
C ASP A 448 3.83 30.95 -7.48
N LEU A 449 4.63 29.94 -7.81
CA LEU A 449 6.10 30.04 -7.91
C LEU A 449 6.54 31.02 -9.00
N GLU A 450 5.93 30.90 -10.19
CA GLU A 450 6.15 31.83 -11.30
C GLU A 450 5.64 33.23 -10.95
N GLY A 451 4.51 33.34 -10.24
CA GLY A 451 3.94 34.59 -9.78
C GLY A 451 4.87 35.39 -8.87
N ILE A 452 5.58 34.72 -7.95
CA ILE A 452 6.57 35.38 -7.08
C ILE A 452 7.72 35.94 -7.92
N ALA A 453 8.28 35.17 -8.86
CA ALA A 453 9.35 35.67 -9.72
C ALA A 453 8.87 36.82 -10.64
N ASN A 454 7.67 36.71 -11.20
CA ASN A 454 7.09 37.74 -12.06
C ASN A 454 6.71 39.03 -11.30
N SER A 455 6.74 39.03 -9.96
CA SER A 455 6.53 40.26 -9.17
C SER A 455 7.73 41.21 -9.18
N PHE A 456 8.90 40.75 -9.64
CA PHE A 456 10.11 41.55 -9.79
C PHE A 456 10.15 42.21 -11.18
N ASN A 457 10.36 43.53 -11.24
CA ASN A 457 10.25 44.32 -12.47
C ASN A 457 11.35 44.02 -13.51
N GLU A 458 12.43 43.39 -13.05
CA GLU A 458 13.60 42.99 -13.81
C GLU A 458 13.40 41.64 -14.54
N VAL A 459 12.34 40.91 -14.18
CA VAL A 459 11.99 39.61 -14.76
C VAL A 459 11.11 39.79 -15.99
N GLU A 460 11.55 39.28 -17.13
CA GLU A 460 10.74 39.27 -18.35
C GLU A 460 9.81 38.05 -18.37
N LYS A 461 10.34 36.87 -18.02
CA LYS A 461 9.60 35.60 -17.92
C LYS A 461 10.19 34.68 -16.86
N SER A 462 9.35 33.89 -16.21
CA SER A 462 9.77 32.81 -15.31
C SER A 462 9.18 31.47 -15.75
N TYR A 463 9.92 30.40 -15.54
CA TYR A 463 9.50 29.02 -15.80
C TYR A 463 9.85 28.13 -14.61
N ALA A 464 8.85 27.51 -14.01
CA ALA A 464 9.06 26.46 -13.02
C ALA A 464 9.26 25.12 -13.75
N ILE A 465 10.47 24.55 -13.63
CA ILE A 465 10.93 23.34 -14.31
C ILE A 465 11.24 22.27 -13.23
N GLN A 466 11.37 21.01 -13.64
CA GLN A 466 11.66 19.87 -12.76
C GLN A 466 10.66 19.77 -11.59
N ALA A 467 9.37 19.81 -11.94
CA ALA A 467 8.28 19.75 -10.96
C ALA A 467 8.31 20.85 -9.87
N GLY A 468 8.88 22.02 -10.21
CA GLY A 468 8.95 23.18 -9.32
C GLY A 468 10.24 23.29 -8.51
N ARG A 469 11.25 22.44 -8.78
CA ARG A 469 12.56 22.45 -8.11
C ARG A 469 13.59 23.35 -8.75
N GLU A 470 13.38 23.71 -10.01
CA GLU A 470 14.22 24.66 -10.71
C GLU A 470 13.35 25.80 -11.20
N LEU A 471 13.62 27.02 -10.75
CA LEU A 471 12.98 28.21 -11.27
C LEU A 471 13.95 28.91 -12.22
N ARG A 472 13.65 28.88 -13.52
CA ARG A 472 14.42 29.59 -14.53
C ARG A 472 13.79 30.93 -14.83
N ILE A 473 14.58 31.98 -14.69
CA ILE A 473 14.15 33.36 -14.85
C ILE A 473 14.91 33.95 -16.02
N ILE A 474 14.19 34.49 -16.99
CA ILE A 474 14.74 35.27 -18.09
C ILE A 474 14.65 36.73 -17.66
N ALA A 475 15.80 37.36 -17.49
CA ALA A 475 15.89 38.75 -17.08
C ALA A 475 16.20 39.66 -18.27
N ASP A 476 15.61 40.87 -18.25
CA ASP A 476 15.79 41.85 -19.32
C ASP A 476 17.23 42.39 -19.31
N SER A 477 18.00 42.01 -20.33
CA SER A 477 19.41 42.39 -20.46
C SER A 477 19.65 43.88 -20.68
N GLY A 478 18.59 44.65 -21.02
CA GLY A 478 18.65 46.11 -21.13
C GLY A 478 18.40 46.85 -19.81
N ARG A 479 17.87 46.17 -18.79
CA ARG A 479 17.55 46.78 -17.48
C ARG A 479 18.52 46.42 -16.38
N ILE A 480 19.15 45.24 -16.45
CA ILE A 480 20.05 44.76 -15.41
C ILE A 480 21.43 44.38 -15.94
N GLY A 481 22.46 44.67 -15.15
CA GLY A 481 23.84 44.21 -15.38
C GLY A 481 24.12 42.80 -14.84
N ASP A 482 25.32 42.27 -15.13
CA ASP A 482 25.72 40.92 -14.68
C ASP A 482 25.76 40.78 -13.15
N SER A 483 26.21 41.82 -12.44
CA SER A 483 26.24 41.83 -10.97
C SER A 483 24.84 41.91 -10.36
N GLU A 484 23.92 42.60 -11.02
CA GLU A 484 22.52 42.73 -10.59
C GLU A 484 21.74 41.45 -10.83
N ALA A 485 22.05 40.68 -11.88
CA ALA A 485 21.46 39.36 -12.09
C ALA A 485 21.76 38.37 -10.95
N VAL A 486 22.95 38.47 -10.35
CA VAL A 486 23.31 37.66 -9.17
C VAL A 486 22.47 38.09 -7.96
N LEU A 487 22.32 39.39 -7.72
CA LEU A 487 21.47 39.91 -6.64
C LEU A 487 20.01 39.50 -6.82
N LEU A 488 19.47 39.61 -8.04
CA LEU A 488 18.11 39.21 -8.38
C LEU A 488 17.86 37.73 -8.06
N SER A 489 18.83 36.85 -8.34
CA SER A 489 18.72 35.43 -7.99
C SER A 489 18.62 35.18 -6.48
N GLN A 490 19.33 35.97 -5.66
CA GLN A 490 19.31 35.86 -4.20
C GLN A 490 18.02 36.43 -3.62
N ASP A 491 17.54 37.55 -4.15
CA ASP A 491 16.33 38.22 -3.69
C ASP A 491 15.09 37.38 -3.99
N ILE A 492 15.02 36.76 -5.18
CA ILE A 492 13.94 35.84 -5.54
C ILE A 492 14.00 34.58 -4.68
N ALA A 493 15.19 34.01 -4.44
CA ALA A 493 15.33 32.85 -3.55
C ALA A 493 14.81 33.16 -2.13
N LYS A 494 15.14 34.33 -1.57
CA LYS A 494 14.62 34.77 -0.27
C LYS A 494 13.12 35.02 -0.28
N ALA A 495 12.58 35.62 -1.34
CA ALA A 495 11.15 35.86 -1.47
C ALA A 495 10.37 34.53 -1.50
N ILE A 496 10.89 33.54 -2.22
CA ILE A 496 10.33 32.18 -2.23
C ILE A 496 10.40 31.57 -0.82
N GLU A 497 11.53 31.65 -0.14
CA GLU A 497 11.69 31.12 1.24
C GLU A 497 10.73 31.77 2.25
N GLN A 498 10.42 33.06 2.09
CA GLN A 498 9.53 33.80 2.99
C GLN A 498 8.04 33.58 2.69
N GLN A 499 7.66 33.46 1.41
CA GLN A 499 6.26 33.43 0.98
C GLN A 499 5.75 32.02 0.74
N LEU A 500 6.63 31.08 0.38
CA LEU A 500 6.31 29.69 0.13
C LEU A 500 7.12 28.79 1.07
N THR A 501 6.42 27.88 1.72
CA THR A 501 7.10 26.77 2.37
C THR A 501 7.38 25.71 1.29
N TYR A 502 8.60 25.20 1.19
CA TYR A 502 8.97 24.18 0.18
C TYR A 502 9.84 23.09 0.82
N PRO A 503 9.57 21.79 0.56
CA PRO A 503 10.43 20.71 1.02
C PRO A 503 11.65 20.59 0.10
N GLY A 504 12.84 20.85 0.63
CA GLY A 504 14.10 20.78 -0.11
C GLY A 504 14.57 22.12 -0.66
N GLN A 505 15.56 22.08 -1.55
CA GLN A 505 16.17 23.29 -2.13
C GLN A 505 15.59 23.57 -3.51
N ILE A 506 15.13 24.80 -3.74
CA ILE A 506 14.77 25.28 -5.07
C ILE A 506 15.98 25.94 -5.70
N LYS A 507 16.40 25.44 -6.85
CA LYS A 507 17.47 26.04 -7.64
C LYS A 507 16.91 27.21 -8.44
N VAL A 508 17.24 28.43 -8.03
CA VAL A 508 16.91 29.65 -8.79
C VAL A 508 18.02 29.95 -9.78
N THR A 509 17.69 29.98 -11.07
CA THR A 509 18.65 30.27 -12.15
C THR A 509 18.17 31.48 -12.93
N VAL A 510 18.92 32.58 -12.86
CA VAL A 510 18.68 33.79 -13.65
C VAL A 510 19.53 33.75 -14.91
N ILE A 511 18.90 33.89 -16.06
CA ILE A 511 19.51 33.90 -17.39
C ILE A 511 19.31 35.30 -17.97
N ARG A 512 20.42 36.01 -18.16
CA ARG A 512 20.45 37.27 -18.90
C ARG A 512 20.89 36.97 -20.33
N GLU A 513 20.00 37.15 -21.29
CA GLU A 513 20.27 36.88 -22.71
C GLU A 513 20.15 38.17 -23.53
N THR A 514 21.13 38.43 -24.39
CA THR A 514 21.08 39.51 -25.39
C THR A 514 21.09 38.88 -26.77
N ARG A 515 20.01 39.08 -27.55
CA ARG A 515 19.90 38.56 -28.92
C ARG A 515 20.11 39.69 -29.93
N ALA A 516 21.19 39.62 -30.69
CA ALA A 516 21.42 40.46 -31.86
C ALA A 516 21.14 39.64 -33.12
N VAL A 517 20.21 40.10 -33.97
CA VAL A 517 19.84 39.44 -35.22
C VAL A 517 20.11 40.40 -36.36
N GLU A 518 20.91 39.97 -37.34
CA GLU A 518 21.25 40.73 -38.53
C GLU A 518 20.91 39.90 -39.76
N TYR A 519 20.22 40.50 -40.73
CA TYR A 519 19.83 39.82 -41.97
C TYR A 519 20.75 40.28 -43.09
N ALA A 520 21.58 39.36 -43.60
CA ALA A 520 22.32 39.58 -44.84
C ALA A 520 21.35 39.54 -46.03
N LYS A 521 21.53 40.46 -46.98
CA LYS A 521 20.81 40.47 -48.26
C LYS A 521 21.58 39.74 -49.34
#